data_AF-A0A6M1N3U9-F1
#
_entry.id   AF-A0A6M1N3U9-F1
#
_cell.length_a   1.000
_cell.length_b   1.000
_cell.length_c   1.000
_cell.angle_alpha   90.00
_cell.angle_beta   90.00
_cell.angle_gamma   90.00
#
_symmetry.space_group_name_H-M   'P 1'
#
loop_
_entity.id
_entity.type
_entity.pdbx_description
1 polymer ?
#
loop_
_entity_poly.entity_id
_entity_poly.type
_entity_poly.pdbx_seq_one_letter_code
_entity_poly.pdbx_strand_id
1 'polypeptide(L)'
;MKKNLFKPVAYAMIIASVTFASCKKDNPGTDPGADDGTRWITVTGAYPDESGTAGNGGTRAYAISPENAADPNYVIDLFKQDGSKYVVGFGLKSERTARVQASADGKYLYNIQYTGTEGGVFNKYSVSGEGQYEEVGYELNTAVILGTSPRWVKAAEGIGVGVSFGDARDSYTGTAPDYVYQHPKGKIRIANIDLNSTAITNTGSIDIELDEDLEEQGYHIWRADVPILNQAKNKLFIGVGVRKHDLEADGPVAGRGGALSWPTTSAYERDLGTVTYVVDYPSLRNPKMIESTKAVTDNLSYRTMTQYVGDDGHVYQAATSMGSGHQILRISKSTNEYDNNYDFNLNTALGIDDAGIRAWRYIEDGVGVVLYTRTSTAGGYVALINLNDKTATKLNIENEADAGFSGLTADQNGGVELTGTFGQFQNIGVVGDYVYVPMSPNGKDGNLYVIDWKNETVKKGAKLKNASGSFYLGAY
;
A
#
# COMPACT_ATOMS: atom_id res chain seq x y z
N MET A 1 59.50 -59.46 38.40
CA MET A 1 60.10 -58.91 37.15
C MET A 1 59.01 -58.27 36.31
N LYS A 2 59.20 -56.98 35.96
CA LYS A 2 58.78 -56.24 34.74
C LYS A 2 57.33 -56.40 34.19
N LYS A 3 56.55 -55.30 34.23
CA LYS A 3 56.09 -54.43 33.09
C LYS A 3 54.79 -54.94 32.43
N ASN A 4 53.79 -54.18 31.96
CA ASN A 4 53.52 -52.75 31.73
C ASN A 4 51.98 -52.64 31.54
N LEU A 5 51.26 -51.69 32.16
CA LEU A 5 50.99 -50.30 31.71
C LEU A 5 49.82 -50.17 30.71
N PHE A 6 48.66 -49.71 31.18
CA PHE A 6 47.74 -48.79 30.48
C PHE A 6 46.83 -48.12 31.52
N LYS A 7 46.86 -46.78 31.59
CA LYS A 7 45.93 -45.92 32.35
C LYS A 7 45.22 -44.99 31.37
N PRO A 8 43.92 -44.68 31.55
CA PRO A 8 43.19 -43.72 30.73
C PRO A 8 43.41 -42.27 31.22
N VAL A 9 43.48 -41.35 30.26
CA VAL A 9 43.60 -39.90 30.45
C VAL A 9 42.21 -39.28 30.58
N ALA A 10 42.00 -38.50 31.63
CA ALA A 10 40.83 -37.65 31.84
C ALA A 10 41.08 -36.26 31.24
N TYR A 11 40.15 -35.78 30.41
CA TYR A 11 40.12 -34.41 29.92
C TYR A 11 39.33 -33.53 30.87
N ALA A 12 39.99 -32.52 31.45
CA ALA A 12 39.37 -31.34 32.03
C ALA A 12 39.60 -30.18 31.07
N MET A 13 38.53 -29.50 30.61
CA MET A 13 38.65 -28.26 29.84
C MET A 13 38.12 -27.09 30.68
N ILE A 14 38.99 -26.10 30.85
CA ILE A 14 38.80 -24.82 31.52
C ILE A 14 38.09 -23.88 30.54
N ILE A 15 36.95 -23.31 30.93
CA ILE A 15 36.30 -22.21 30.20
C ILE A 15 36.91 -20.90 30.69
N ALA A 16 37.74 -20.28 29.86
CA ALA A 16 38.21 -18.91 30.03
C ALA A 16 37.28 -17.96 29.27
N SER A 17 36.60 -17.09 30.00
CA SER A 17 35.81 -15.97 29.48
C SER A 17 36.74 -14.90 28.89
N VAL A 18 36.66 -14.70 27.57
CA VAL A 18 37.35 -13.60 26.87
C VAL A 18 36.35 -12.46 26.66
N THR A 19 36.51 -11.40 27.44
CA THR A 19 35.99 -10.06 27.15
C THR A 19 36.84 -9.43 26.04
N PHE A 20 36.26 -9.20 24.86
CA PHE A 20 36.88 -8.37 23.84
C PHE A 20 36.51 -6.90 24.08
N ALA A 21 37.45 -6.15 24.66
CA ALA A 21 37.54 -4.71 24.45
C ALA A 21 38.14 -4.49 23.04
N SER A 22 37.39 -3.86 22.13
CA SER A 22 37.90 -3.48 20.81
C SER A 22 38.27 -2.01 20.78
N CYS A 23 39.49 -1.76 20.29
CA CYS A 23 40.15 -0.47 20.20
C CYS A 23 39.50 0.49 19.20
N LYS A 24 39.49 1.79 19.56
CA LYS A 24 39.25 2.91 18.64
C LYS A 24 40.27 2.89 17.50
N LYS A 25 39.78 2.98 16.26
CA LYS A 25 40.53 3.46 15.10
C LYS A 25 39.73 4.58 14.44
N ASP A 26 40.30 5.77 14.44
CA ASP A 26 39.78 6.95 13.76
C ASP A 26 39.93 6.77 12.24
N ASN A 27 38.81 6.66 11.54
CA ASN A 27 38.63 7.01 10.12
C ASN A 27 37.13 7.18 9.85
N PRO A 28 36.69 8.21 9.10
CA PRO A 28 35.27 8.48 8.88
C PRO A 28 34.76 7.63 7.71
N GLY A 29 34.61 6.33 7.95
CA GLY A 29 33.74 5.47 7.17
C GLY A 29 32.53 5.17 8.04
N THR A 30 31.34 5.51 7.58
CA THR A 30 30.08 5.14 8.24
C THR A 30 29.96 3.63 8.24
N ASP A 31 30.38 3.00 9.34
CA ASP A 31 30.02 1.64 9.70
C ASP A 31 28.48 1.59 9.78
N PRO A 32 27.78 0.68 9.09
CA PRO A 32 26.34 0.53 9.26
C PRO A 32 26.08 0.31 10.75
N GLY A 33 25.32 1.23 11.35
CA GLY A 33 25.10 1.28 12.78
C GLY A 33 24.79 -0.10 13.33
N ALA A 34 25.51 -0.50 14.39
CA ALA A 34 25.26 -1.75 15.08
C ALA A 34 23.77 -1.92 15.35
N ASP A 35 23.25 -3.14 15.11
CA ASP A 35 21.87 -3.51 15.43
C ASP A 35 21.62 -3.25 16.92
N ASP A 36 20.95 -2.14 17.22
CA ASP A 36 20.64 -1.71 18.58
C ASP A 36 19.39 -2.42 19.13
N GLY A 37 18.76 -3.29 18.32
CA GLY A 37 17.53 -3.98 18.64
C GLY A 37 16.27 -3.12 18.51
N THR A 38 16.38 -1.86 18.07
CA THR A 38 15.24 -0.94 17.97
C THR A 38 14.35 -1.27 16.77
N ARG A 39 13.04 -1.47 17.01
CA ARG A 39 12.01 -1.46 15.96
C ARG A 39 11.70 -0.02 15.59
N TRP A 40 12.35 0.49 14.56
CA TRP A 40 12.13 1.84 14.03
C TRP A 40 10.76 1.98 13.39
N ILE A 41 10.04 3.08 13.65
CA ILE A 41 8.83 3.46 12.93
C ILE A 41 9.23 4.46 11.85
N THR A 42 9.14 4.08 10.59
CA THR A 42 9.37 5.04 9.49
C THR A 42 8.09 5.81 9.21
N VAL A 43 8.19 7.13 9.20
CA VAL A 43 7.16 8.05 8.70
C VAL A 43 7.57 8.58 7.33
N THR A 44 6.64 8.61 6.37
CA THR A 44 6.88 9.16 5.03
C THR A 44 5.99 10.35 4.68
N GLY A 45 6.49 11.22 3.79
CA GLY A 45 5.80 12.41 3.30
C GLY A 45 6.07 12.69 1.83
N ALA A 46 5.07 13.18 1.11
CA ALA A 46 5.23 13.67 -0.26
C ALA A 46 5.29 15.20 -0.27
N TYR A 47 6.02 15.73 -1.24
CA TYR A 47 6.12 17.15 -1.52
C TYR A 47 5.72 17.43 -2.99
N PRO A 48 5.33 18.67 -3.33
CA PRO A 48 4.87 19.00 -4.67
C PRO A 48 6.02 19.12 -5.67
N ASP A 49 5.70 19.04 -6.96
CA ASP A 49 6.63 19.43 -8.03
C ASP A 49 6.78 20.96 -8.11
N GLU A 50 7.61 21.45 -9.04
CA GLU A 50 7.84 22.88 -9.28
C GLU A 50 6.55 23.65 -9.63
N SER A 51 5.54 22.96 -10.18
CA SER A 51 4.23 23.54 -10.50
C SER A 51 3.27 23.55 -9.30
N GLY A 52 3.72 23.09 -8.12
CA GLY A 52 2.90 22.99 -6.92
C GLY A 52 2.00 21.76 -6.89
N THR A 53 2.17 20.81 -7.81
CA THR A 53 1.30 19.62 -7.87
C THR A 53 1.65 18.66 -6.74
N ALA A 54 0.77 18.58 -5.76
CA ALA A 54 0.80 17.63 -4.65
C ALA A 54 1.18 16.21 -5.10
N GLY A 55 2.22 15.64 -4.48
CA GLY A 55 2.63 14.25 -4.73
C GLY A 55 3.52 14.01 -5.96
N ASN A 56 3.86 15.06 -6.72
CA ASN A 56 4.74 14.93 -7.89
C ASN A 56 6.20 15.24 -7.63
N GLY A 57 6.57 15.83 -6.48
CA GLY A 57 7.95 16.21 -6.21
C GLY A 57 8.83 15.03 -5.77
N GLY A 58 8.24 14.00 -5.18
CA GLY A 58 8.95 12.83 -4.65
C GLY A 58 8.43 12.41 -3.28
N THR A 59 9.23 11.63 -2.56
CA THR A 59 8.90 11.14 -1.21
C THR A 59 10.11 11.18 -0.30
N ARG A 60 9.89 11.59 0.95
CA ARG A 60 10.89 11.59 2.00
C ARG A 60 10.50 10.63 3.13
N ALA A 61 11.50 10.07 3.80
CA ALA A 61 11.34 9.13 4.89
C ALA A 61 12.17 9.54 6.12
N TYR A 62 11.64 9.31 7.31
CA TYR A 62 12.34 9.55 8.59
C TYR A 62 11.90 8.50 9.61
N ALA A 63 12.88 7.89 10.29
CA ALA A 63 12.65 6.80 11.22
C ALA A 63 12.76 7.32 12.66
N ILE A 64 11.83 6.91 13.53
CA ILE A 64 11.80 7.31 14.94
C ILE A 64 11.55 6.10 15.83
N SER A 65 11.95 6.17 17.10
CA SER A 65 11.62 5.13 18.06
C SER A 65 10.14 5.20 18.48
N PRO A 66 9.57 4.13 19.06
CA PRO A 66 8.23 4.15 19.64
C PRO A 66 8.03 5.25 20.70
N GLU A 67 9.06 5.56 21.48
CA GLU A 67 9.04 6.62 22.51
C GLU A 67 8.88 7.99 21.85
N ASN A 68 9.70 8.30 20.85
CA ASN A 68 9.60 9.56 20.09
C ASN A 68 8.27 9.65 19.33
N ALA A 69 7.79 8.54 18.77
CA ALA A 69 6.49 8.49 18.12
C ALA A 69 5.35 8.85 19.07
N ALA A 70 5.45 8.47 20.35
CA ALA A 70 4.47 8.74 21.39
C ALA A 70 4.60 10.12 22.07
N ASP A 71 5.70 10.85 21.85
CA ASP A 71 5.96 12.15 22.50
C ASP A 71 5.38 13.32 21.68
N PRO A 72 4.35 14.05 22.19
CA PRO A 72 3.78 15.21 21.51
C PRO A 72 4.72 16.43 21.43
N ASN A 73 5.90 16.37 22.04
CA ASN A 73 6.93 17.40 21.94
C ASN A 73 7.99 17.08 20.89
N TYR A 74 8.11 15.83 20.47
CA TYR A 74 8.98 15.45 19.36
C TYR A 74 8.42 16.02 18.05
N VAL A 75 9.29 16.54 17.18
CA VAL A 75 8.90 17.18 15.92
C VAL A 75 9.55 16.46 14.76
N ILE A 76 8.74 16.01 13.82
CA ILE A 76 9.17 15.53 12.52
C ILE A 76 8.90 16.64 11.51
N ASP A 77 9.93 17.08 10.80
CA ASP A 77 9.83 18.10 9.76
C ASP A 77 10.53 17.62 8.48
N LEU A 78 9.92 16.66 7.78
CA LEU A 78 10.46 16.08 6.56
C LEU A 78 10.74 17.12 5.47
N PHE A 79 10.04 18.24 5.52
CA PHE A 79 10.06 19.27 4.47
C PHE A 79 10.93 20.47 4.82
N LYS A 80 11.67 20.41 5.94
CA LYS A 80 12.63 21.44 6.32
C LYS A 80 13.68 21.62 5.24
N GLN A 81 13.81 22.85 4.76
CA GLN A 81 14.82 23.25 3.78
C GLN A 81 15.84 24.22 4.38
N ASP A 82 17.09 24.08 3.95
CA ASP A 82 18.15 25.09 4.06
C ASP A 82 18.57 25.47 2.65
N GLY A 83 18.17 26.68 2.22
CA GLY A 83 18.20 27.07 0.81
C GLY A 83 17.33 26.13 -0.05
N SER A 84 17.91 25.53 -1.09
CA SER A 84 17.24 24.59 -1.99
C SER A 84 17.36 23.13 -1.56
N LYS A 85 17.96 22.84 -0.40
CA LYS A 85 18.24 21.48 0.06
C LYS A 85 17.36 21.11 1.22
N TYR A 86 16.73 19.94 1.15
CA TYR A 86 16.10 19.35 2.31
C TYR A 86 17.16 18.84 3.29
N VAL A 87 16.99 19.16 4.58
CA VAL A 87 17.98 18.85 5.63
C VAL A 87 17.50 17.82 6.65
N VAL A 88 16.27 17.32 6.51
CA VAL A 88 15.70 16.29 7.39
C VAL A 88 15.20 15.10 6.58
N GLY A 89 15.49 13.90 7.06
CA GLY A 89 15.09 12.65 6.42
C GLY A 89 15.84 12.33 5.13
N PHE A 90 15.41 11.24 4.50
CA PHE A 90 16.03 10.65 3.33
C PHE A 90 15.08 10.72 2.14
N GLY A 91 15.60 11.12 0.97
CA GLY A 91 14.83 11.15 -0.27
C GLY A 91 14.80 9.77 -0.90
N LEU A 92 13.61 9.20 -1.07
CA LEU A 92 13.45 7.92 -1.78
C LEU A 92 13.57 8.15 -3.29
N LYS A 93 14.24 7.24 -3.98
CA LYS A 93 14.37 7.27 -5.45
C LYS A 93 12.98 7.10 -6.07
N SER A 94 12.47 8.11 -6.78
CA SER A 94 11.27 8.05 -7.63
C SER A 94 11.01 9.45 -8.17
N GLU A 95 10.62 9.56 -9.45
CA GLU A 95 10.26 10.86 -10.05
C GLU A 95 8.94 11.44 -9.51
N ARG A 96 8.07 10.57 -8.97
CA ARG A 96 6.83 10.95 -8.28
C ARG A 96 6.79 10.34 -6.89
N THR A 97 5.67 10.49 -6.17
CA THR A 97 5.46 9.78 -4.90
C THR A 97 5.84 8.30 -5.01
N ALA A 98 6.86 7.89 -4.25
CA ALA A 98 7.39 6.53 -4.16
C ALA A 98 6.32 5.58 -3.63
N ARG A 99 6.45 4.28 -3.88
CA ARG A 99 5.51 3.26 -3.38
C ARG A 99 6.19 2.38 -2.38
N VAL A 100 6.05 2.77 -1.13
CA VAL A 100 6.88 2.26 -0.04
C VAL A 100 6.20 1.05 0.60
N GLN A 101 7.03 0.09 0.99
CA GLN A 101 6.68 -1.03 1.86
C GLN A 101 7.80 -1.18 2.90
N ALA A 102 7.57 -1.91 3.98
CA ALA A 102 8.58 -2.14 4.99
C ALA A 102 8.58 -3.57 5.51
N SER A 103 9.74 -4.02 5.97
CA SER A 103 9.92 -5.25 6.77
C SER A 103 9.14 -5.18 8.08
N ALA A 104 8.74 -6.35 8.61
CA ALA A 104 7.98 -6.40 9.86
C ALA A 104 8.79 -5.88 11.07
N ASP A 105 10.11 -6.07 11.04
CA ASP A 105 11.06 -5.62 12.07
C ASP A 105 11.54 -4.17 11.90
N GLY A 106 11.04 -3.45 10.88
CA GLY A 106 11.33 -2.04 10.65
C GLY A 106 12.79 -1.75 10.27
N LYS A 107 13.58 -2.79 9.99
CA LYS A 107 15.01 -2.64 9.63
C LYS A 107 15.21 -2.38 8.14
N TYR A 108 14.19 -2.58 7.33
CA TYR A 108 14.21 -2.36 5.89
C TYR A 108 12.98 -1.61 5.38
N LEU A 109 13.24 -0.65 4.49
CA LEU A 109 12.27 -0.09 3.56
C LEU A 109 12.50 -0.63 2.17
N TYR A 110 11.42 -0.74 1.42
CA TYR A 110 11.39 -1.19 0.04
C TYR A 110 10.61 -0.19 -0.80
N ASN A 111 11.01 -0.01 -2.04
CA ASN A 111 10.34 0.88 -2.97
C ASN A 111 10.41 0.30 -4.38
N ILE A 112 9.35 0.52 -5.18
CA ILE A 112 9.45 0.47 -6.63
C ILE A 112 9.17 1.86 -7.15
N GLN A 113 10.13 2.42 -7.87
CA GLN A 113 10.02 3.75 -8.46
C GLN A 113 8.83 3.82 -9.40
N TYR A 114 8.13 4.96 -9.40
CA TYR A 114 6.90 5.11 -10.17
C TYR A 114 7.05 6.18 -11.24
N THR A 115 6.74 5.79 -12.49
CA THR A 115 6.87 6.62 -13.70
C THR A 115 8.32 7.06 -13.96
N GLY A 116 8.54 7.75 -15.08
CA GLY A 116 9.86 8.29 -15.38
C GLY A 116 10.83 7.31 -16.03
N THR A 117 12.07 7.77 -16.17
CA THR A 117 13.15 7.00 -16.82
C THR A 117 13.49 5.73 -16.02
N GLU A 118 13.49 5.86 -14.69
CA GLU A 118 13.79 4.77 -13.75
C GLU A 118 12.51 4.10 -13.20
N GLY A 119 11.34 4.39 -13.79
CA GLY A 119 10.07 3.80 -13.37
C GLY A 119 10.11 2.28 -13.46
N GLY A 120 9.69 1.59 -12.40
CA GLY A 120 9.73 0.13 -12.30
C GLY A 120 11.05 -0.44 -11.74
N VAL A 121 12.01 0.39 -11.33
CA VAL A 121 13.20 -0.08 -10.59
C VAL A 121 12.85 -0.31 -9.12
N PHE A 122 13.20 -1.47 -8.59
CA PHE A 122 13.06 -1.81 -7.18
C PHE A 122 14.33 -1.45 -6.40
N ASN A 123 14.15 -0.86 -5.22
CA ASN A 123 15.20 -0.48 -4.27
C ASN A 123 14.89 -1.02 -2.87
N LYS A 124 15.95 -1.35 -2.13
CA LYS A 124 15.89 -1.75 -0.72
C LYS A 124 16.85 -0.89 0.09
N TYR A 125 16.38 -0.43 1.24
CA TYR A 125 17.15 0.42 2.15
C TYR A 125 17.18 -0.23 3.54
N SER A 126 18.34 -0.35 4.17
CA SER A 126 18.43 -0.58 5.60
C SER A 126 18.04 0.70 6.36
N VAL A 127 17.53 0.53 7.58
CA VAL A 127 17.02 1.60 8.43
C VAL A 127 17.76 1.56 9.76
N SER A 128 18.41 2.67 10.12
CA SER A 128 19.18 2.80 11.37
C SER A 128 18.72 3.97 12.25
N GLY A 129 17.52 4.50 11.99
CA GLY A 129 16.93 5.61 12.75
C GLY A 129 17.24 7.00 12.20
N GLU A 130 16.41 7.98 12.56
CA GLU A 130 16.62 9.43 12.38
C GLU A 130 17.14 9.90 11.02
N GLY A 131 16.67 9.30 9.93
CA GLY A 131 17.09 9.68 8.57
C GLY A 131 18.30 8.92 8.04
N GLN A 132 18.85 8.00 8.81
CA GLN A 132 19.92 7.10 8.40
C GLN A 132 19.34 5.91 7.63
N TYR A 133 19.54 5.96 6.31
CA TYR A 133 19.17 4.91 5.38
C TYR A 133 20.34 4.60 4.47
N GLU A 134 20.62 3.32 4.26
CA GLU A 134 21.64 2.87 3.32
C GLU A 134 20.99 1.93 2.31
N GLU A 135 21.27 2.15 1.02
CA GLU A 135 20.79 1.25 -0.01
C GLU A 135 21.55 -0.08 0.06
N VAL A 136 20.82 -1.19 0.10
CA VAL A 136 21.39 -2.53 0.26
C VAL A 136 20.82 -3.51 -0.76
N GLY A 137 21.67 -4.41 -1.24
CA GLY A 137 21.32 -5.33 -2.32
C GLY A 137 21.44 -4.69 -3.70
N TYR A 138 20.87 -5.35 -4.71
CA TYR A 138 20.90 -4.87 -6.09
C TYR A 138 19.63 -4.09 -6.42
N GLU A 139 19.78 -3.01 -7.20
CA GLU A 139 18.65 -2.44 -7.91
C GLU A 139 18.12 -3.45 -8.92
N LEU A 140 16.80 -3.62 -8.92
CA LEU A 140 16.15 -4.63 -9.73
C LEU A 140 15.17 -3.96 -10.70
N ASN A 141 15.51 -3.96 -11.99
CA ASN A 141 14.64 -3.40 -13.01
C ASN A 141 13.47 -4.36 -13.30
N THR A 142 12.31 -4.07 -12.70
CA THR A 142 11.08 -4.83 -12.95
C THR A 142 10.31 -4.33 -14.17
N ALA A 143 10.70 -3.18 -14.75
CA ALA A 143 9.98 -2.54 -15.85
C ALA A 143 9.94 -3.39 -17.13
N VAL A 144 10.95 -4.26 -17.32
CA VAL A 144 10.99 -5.23 -18.42
C VAL A 144 9.80 -6.21 -18.39
N ILE A 145 9.20 -6.43 -17.22
CA ILE A 145 8.02 -7.27 -17.04
C ILE A 145 6.79 -6.39 -16.82
N LEU A 146 6.86 -5.48 -15.85
CA LEU A 146 5.70 -4.77 -15.31
C LEU A 146 5.47 -3.37 -15.92
N GLY A 147 6.38 -2.88 -16.76
CA GLY A 147 6.37 -1.51 -17.25
C GLY A 147 6.82 -0.49 -16.19
N THR A 148 6.76 0.80 -16.53
CA THR A 148 7.31 1.89 -15.69
C THR A 148 6.39 2.34 -14.56
N SER A 149 5.16 1.80 -14.50
CA SER A 149 4.11 2.23 -13.57
C SER A 149 3.46 1.05 -12.82
N PRO A 150 4.24 0.11 -12.26
CA PRO A 150 3.69 -1.11 -11.69
C PRO A 150 2.86 -0.85 -10.42
N ARG A 151 1.94 -1.77 -10.10
CA ARG A 151 1.34 -1.93 -8.77
C ARG A 151 2.11 -3.00 -8.02
N TRP A 152 2.40 -2.82 -6.74
CA TRP A 152 3.20 -3.79 -5.99
C TRP A 152 2.98 -3.65 -4.50
N VAL A 153 3.17 -4.74 -3.75
CA VAL A 153 3.11 -4.76 -2.28
C VAL A 153 4.07 -5.79 -1.70
N LYS A 154 4.35 -5.69 -0.40
CA LYS A 154 4.92 -6.80 0.38
C LYS A 154 3.78 -7.81 0.64
N ALA A 155 3.69 -8.82 -0.20
CA ALA A 155 2.62 -9.81 -0.15
C ALA A 155 2.74 -10.76 1.06
N ALA A 156 3.96 -10.99 1.55
CA ALA A 156 4.27 -11.62 2.83
C ALA A 156 5.69 -11.20 3.28
N GLU A 157 6.08 -11.49 4.51
CA GLU A 157 7.47 -11.22 4.94
C GLU A 157 8.48 -11.95 4.04
N GLY A 158 9.48 -11.21 3.56
CA GLY A 158 10.46 -11.69 2.57
C GLY A 158 9.95 -11.78 1.12
N ILE A 159 8.66 -11.55 0.84
CA ILE A 159 8.05 -11.75 -0.47
C ILE A 159 7.34 -10.48 -0.95
N GLY A 160 7.84 -9.90 -2.04
CA GLY A 160 7.21 -8.83 -2.78
C GLY A 160 6.52 -9.38 -4.02
N VAL A 161 5.38 -8.80 -4.40
CA VAL A 161 4.73 -9.12 -5.67
C VAL A 161 4.37 -7.84 -6.38
N GLY A 162 4.81 -7.73 -7.63
CA GLY A 162 4.41 -6.68 -8.55
C GLY A 162 3.44 -7.20 -9.60
N VAL A 163 2.47 -6.37 -9.97
CA VAL A 163 1.48 -6.61 -11.01
C VAL A 163 1.31 -5.39 -11.91
N SER A 164 0.98 -5.62 -13.17
CA SER A 164 0.52 -4.58 -14.08
C SER A 164 -0.53 -5.13 -15.02
N PHE A 165 -1.46 -4.26 -15.43
CA PHE A 165 -2.38 -4.54 -16.53
C PHE A 165 -1.90 -3.80 -17.77
N GLY A 166 -1.90 -4.45 -18.93
CA GLY A 166 -1.43 -3.88 -20.18
C GLY A 166 -1.78 -4.75 -21.39
N ASP A 167 -1.25 -4.37 -22.56
CA ASP A 167 -1.50 -5.03 -23.86
C ASP A 167 -2.98 -5.13 -24.23
N ALA A 168 -3.82 -4.24 -23.67
CA ALA A 168 -5.21 -4.15 -24.03
C ALA A 168 -5.34 -3.64 -25.47
N ARG A 169 -6.20 -4.28 -26.25
CA ARG A 169 -6.64 -3.75 -27.54
C ARG A 169 -7.32 -2.39 -27.33
N ASP A 170 -7.23 -1.52 -28.32
CA ASP A 170 -8.05 -0.30 -28.34
C ASP A 170 -9.52 -0.69 -28.22
N SER A 171 -10.34 0.15 -27.59
CA SER A 171 -11.77 -0.10 -27.39
C SER A 171 -12.62 0.11 -28.66
N TYR A 172 -11.98 0.39 -29.80
CA TYR A 172 -12.64 0.57 -31.08
C TYR A 172 -11.76 0.13 -32.25
N THR A 173 -12.39 -0.10 -33.40
CA THR A 173 -11.77 -0.21 -34.72
C THR A 173 -12.37 0.82 -35.68
N GLY A 174 -11.82 0.91 -36.89
CA GLY A 174 -12.28 1.85 -37.91
C GLY A 174 -11.68 3.25 -37.74
N THR A 175 -12.23 4.19 -38.50
CA THR A 175 -11.80 5.59 -38.53
C THR A 175 -13.04 6.48 -38.62
N ALA A 176 -12.94 7.73 -38.16
CA ALA A 176 -14.06 8.66 -38.26
C ALA A 176 -14.64 8.74 -39.70
N PRO A 177 -15.97 8.70 -39.87
CA PRO A 177 -17.01 8.60 -38.84
C PRO A 177 -17.40 7.16 -38.44
N ASP A 178 -16.86 6.14 -39.09
CA ASP A 178 -17.30 4.74 -39.04
C ASP A 178 -16.55 3.93 -37.95
N TYR A 179 -16.58 4.42 -36.71
CA TYR A 179 -16.00 3.68 -35.58
C TYR A 179 -16.90 2.51 -35.18
N VAL A 180 -16.28 1.40 -34.77
CA VAL A 180 -16.98 0.22 -34.26
C VAL A 180 -16.36 -0.19 -32.93
N TYR A 181 -17.19 -0.37 -31.90
CA TYR A 181 -16.74 -0.90 -30.61
C TYR A 181 -16.02 -2.24 -30.79
N GLN A 182 -14.90 -2.41 -30.11
CA GLN A 182 -14.31 -3.73 -29.91
C GLN A 182 -13.94 -3.91 -28.45
N HIS A 183 -14.07 -5.15 -27.98
CA HIS A 183 -13.77 -5.47 -26.60
C HIS A 183 -12.27 -5.33 -26.29
N PRO A 184 -11.87 -4.52 -25.29
CA PRO A 184 -10.47 -4.41 -24.89
C PRO A 184 -10.02 -5.69 -24.17
N LYS A 185 -9.35 -6.60 -24.86
CA LYS A 185 -8.74 -7.78 -24.24
C LYS A 185 -7.27 -7.48 -23.91
N GLY A 186 -6.92 -7.59 -22.63
CA GLY A 186 -5.57 -7.30 -22.11
C GLY A 186 -4.98 -8.42 -21.27
N LYS A 187 -3.86 -8.13 -20.61
CA LYS A 187 -3.12 -9.10 -19.80
C LYS A 187 -2.76 -8.52 -18.43
N ILE A 188 -2.80 -9.36 -17.40
CA ILE A 188 -2.16 -9.07 -16.11
C ILE A 188 -0.80 -9.74 -16.10
N ARG A 189 0.27 -8.97 -15.95
CA ARG A 189 1.65 -9.47 -15.79
C ARG A 189 2.01 -9.46 -14.31
N ILE A 190 2.78 -10.47 -13.88
CA ILE A 190 3.12 -10.70 -12.48
C ILE A 190 4.63 -10.91 -12.36
N ALA A 191 5.26 -10.30 -11.35
CA ALA A 191 6.64 -10.58 -10.95
C ALA A 191 6.70 -10.86 -9.45
N ASN A 192 7.27 -12.01 -9.08
CA ASN A 192 7.58 -12.37 -7.69
C ASN A 192 8.99 -11.93 -7.34
N ILE A 193 9.14 -11.21 -6.24
CA ILE A 193 10.39 -10.59 -5.80
C ILE A 193 10.76 -11.16 -4.43
N ASP A 194 11.95 -11.72 -4.31
CA ASP A 194 12.55 -12.04 -3.01
C ASP A 194 13.12 -10.75 -2.40
N LEU A 195 12.53 -10.30 -1.29
CA LEU A 195 12.91 -9.06 -0.62
C LEU A 195 14.19 -9.20 0.22
N ASN A 196 14.61 -10.43 0.51
CA ASN A 196 15.86 -10.69 1.22
C ASN A 196 17.04 -10.59 0.26
N SER A 197 16.96 -11.27 -0.89
CA SER A 197 18.04 -11.33 -1.89
C SER A 197 17.92 -10.29 -3.02
N THR A 198 16.88 -9.46 -3.02
CA THR A 198 16.61 -8.44 -4.07
C THR A 198 16.60 -9.04 -5.48
N ALA A 199 15.80 -10.07 -5.71
CA ALA A 199 15.78 -10.81 -6.98
C ALA A 199 14.37 -11.14 -7.47
N ILE A 200 14.16 -11.13 -8.79
CA ILE A 200 12.95 -11.72 -9.40
C ILE A 200 13.12 -13.24 -9.39
N THR A 201 12.22 -13.93 -8.71
CA THR A 201 12.27 -15.39 -8.55
C THR A 201 11.30 -16.13 -9.45
N ASN A 202 10.24 -15.47 -9.90
CA ASN A 202 9.32 -16.01 -10.90
C ASN A 202 8.54 -14.89 -11.58
N THR A 203 8.03 -15.16 -12.79
CA THR A 203 7.10 -14.29 -13.51
C THR A 203 5.90 -15.08 -14.00
N GLY A 204 4.79 -14.38 -14.23
CA GLY A 204 3.57 -14.99 -14.73
C GLY A 204 2.75 -14.00 -15.54
N SER A 205 1.77 -14.52 -16.27
CA SER A 205 0.81 -13.71 -17.02
C SER A 205 -0.56 -14.37 -16.95
N ILE A 206 -1.60 -13.54 -16.90
CA ILE A 206 -2.99 -13.94 -17.04
C ILE A 206 -3.51 -13.24 -18.29
N ASP A 207 -3.96 -14.02 -19.26
CA ASP A 207 -4.78 -13.48 -20.35
C ASP A 207 -6.17 -13.22 -19.77
N ILE A 208 -6.65 -11.97 -19.88
CA ILE A 208 -7.97 -11.60 -19.37
C ILE A 208 -9.03 -12.08 -20.32
N GLU A 209 -9.79 -13.05 -19.85
CA GLU A 209 -10.98 -13.59 -20.48
C GLU A 209 -12.13 -13.46 -19.48
N LEU A 210 -13.11 -12.62 -19.81
CA LEU A 210 -14.39 -12.59 -19.13
C LEU A 210 -15.34 -13.55 -19.86
N ASP A 211 -16.40 -13.98 -19.18
CA ASP A 211 -17.44 -14.78 -19.84
C ASP A 211 -18.08 -13.98 -20.98
N GLU A 212 -18.50 -14.66 -22.05
CA GLU A 212 -19.05 -14.02 -23.27
C GLU A 212 -20.21 -13.06 -22.94
N ASP A 213 -21.11 -13.47 -22.04
CA ASP A 213 -22.23 -12.64 -21.57
C ASP A 213 -21.78 -11.32 -20.92
N LEU A 214 -20.65 -11.31 -20.21
CA LEU A 214 -20.09 -10.11 -19.60
C LEU A 214 -19.42 -9.23 -20.66
N GLU A 215 -18.72 -9.86 -21.62
CA GLU A 215 -18.08 -9.15 -22.72
C GLU A 215 -19.10 -8.45 -23.62
N GLU A 216 -20.23 -9.11 -23.92
CA GLU A 216 -21.37 -8.57 -24.67
C GLU A 216 -22.07 -7.41 -23.96
N GLN A 217 -22.00 -7.37 -22.63
CA GLN A 217 -22.47 -6.23 -21.83
C GLN A 217 -21.45 -5.09 -21.74
N GLY A 218 -20.27 -5.24 -22.34
CA GLY A 218 -19.21 -4.23 -22.36
C GLY A 218 -18.33 -4.20 -21.12
N TYR A 219 -18.35 -5.22 -20.26
CA TYR A 219 -17.50 -5.28 -19.05
C TYR A 219 -16.03 -5.49 -19.36
N HIS A 220 -15.12 -4.76 -18.73
CA HIS A 220 -13.69 -4.91 -18.99
C HIS A 220 -12.84 -4.65 -17.72
N ILE A 221 -11.75 -5.42 -17.57
CA ILE A 221 -10.74 -5.22 -16.54
C ILE A 221 -9.74 -4.16 -16.99
N TRP A 222 -9.67 -3.02 -16.31
CA TRP A 222 -8.78 -1.92 -16.72
C TRP A 222 -7.51 -1.79 -15.85
N ARG A 223 -7.41 -2.58 -14.77
CA ARG A 223 -6.32 -2.48 -13.80
C ARG A 223 -6.16 -3.75 -12.98
N ALA A 224 -4.91 -4.08 -12.64
CA ALA A 224 -4.52 -5.02 -11.60
C ALA A 224 -3.88 -4.28 -10.43
N ASP A 225 -4.12 -4.72 -9.19
CA ASP A 225 -3.65 -4.04 -7.99
C ASP A 225 -3.55 -4.95 -6.75
N VAL A 226 -2.82 -4.47 -5.74
CA VAL A 226 -2.71 -5.03 -4.38
C VAL A 226 -2.62 -6.57 -4.32
N PRO A 227 -1.57 -7.19 -4.90
CA PRO A 227 -1.44 -8.65 -4.90
C PRO A 227 -1.11 -9.20 -3.50
N ILE A 228 -1.91 -10.10 -2.93
CA ILE A 228 -1.69 -10.68 -1.59
C ILE A 228 -1.68 -12.21 -1.61
N LEU A 229 -0.81 -12.83 -0.81
CA LEU A 229 -0.80 -14.27 -0.62
C LEU A 229 -1.82 -14.69 0.44
N ASN A 230 -2.41 -15.87 0.29
CA ASN A 230 -3.15 -16.48 1.41
C ASN A 230 -2.20 -16.92 2.53
N GLN A 231 -2.74 -17.25 3.71
CA GLN A 231 -1.94 -17.68 4.87
C GLN A 231 -1.05 -18.90 4.55
N ALA A 232 -1.58 -19.86 3.78
CA ALA A 232 -0.86 -21.04 3.35
C ALA A 232 0.24 -20.76 2.29
N LYS A 233 0.31 -19.54 1.77
CA LYS A 233 1.22 -19.10 0.70
C LYS A 233 1.19 -20.03 -0.51
N ASN A 234 0.01 -20.50 -0.89
CA ASN A 234 -0.19 -21.35 -2.08
C ASN A 234 -1.16 -20.74 -3.10
N LYS A 235 -1.75 -19.58 -2.79
CA LYS A 235 -2.57 -18.78 -3.70
C LYS A 235 -2.16 -17.31 -3.63
N LEU A 236 -2.18 -16.65 -4.78
CA LEU A 236 -2.03 -15.21 -4.91
C LEU A 236 -3.35 -14.60 -5.39
N PHE A 237 -3.89 -13.68 -4.62
CA PHE A 237 -5.08 -12.90 -4.96
C PHE A 237 -4.66 -11.54 -5.52
N ILE A 238 -5.26 -11.13 -6.63
CA ILE A 238 -4.97 -9.88 -7.34
C ILE A 238 -6.27 -9.11 -7.45
N GLY A 239 -6.34 -7.95 -6.78
CA GLY A 239 -7.46 -7.04 -6.92
C GLY A 239 -7.49 -6.44 -8.32
N VAL A 240 -8.67 -6.13 -8.82
CA VAL A 240 -8.85 -5.59 -10.18
C VAL A 240 -9.84 -4.44 -10.22
N GLY A 241 -9.65 -3.60 -11.23
CA GLY A 241 -10.59 -2.54 -11.58
C GLY A 241 -11.47 -3.01 -12.73
N VAL A 242 -12.78 -2.88 -12.58
CA VAL A 242 -13.76 -3.24 -13.59
C VAL A 242 -14.46 -1.96 -14.08
N ARG A 243 -14.70 -1.86 -15.39
CA ARG A 243 -15.56 -0.84 -16.00
C ARG A 243 -16.54 -1.50 -16.96
N LYS A 244 -17.60 -0.76 -17.29
CA LYS A 244 -18.56 -1.14 -18.33
C LYS A 244 -18.54 -0.07 -19.42
N HIS A 245 -18.40 -0.47 -20.68
CA HIS A 245 -18.48 0.42 -21.82
C HIS A 245 -19.93 0.74 -22.18
N ASP A 246 -20.17 1.98 -22.61
CA ASP A 246 -21.48 2.40 -23.11
C ASP A 246 -21.62 1.98 -24.57
N LEU A 247 -22.24 0.82 -24.82
CA LEU A 247 -22.36 0.23 -26.16
C LEU A 247 -23.34 0.98 -27.07
N GLU A 248 -24.15 1.89 -26.52
CA GLU A 248 -25.08 2.73 -27.28
C GLU A 248 -24.44 4.05 -27.74
N ALA A 249 -23.17 4.30 -27.41
CA ALA A 249 -22.47 5.51 -27.81
C ALA A 249 -22.20 5.56 -29.31
N ASP A 250 -22.32 6.76 -29.90
CA ASP A 250 -22.11 7.01 -31.33
C ASP A 250 -20.62 6.94 -31.77
N GLY A 251 -19.69 6.71 -30.84
CA GLY A 251 -18.26 6.59 -31.13
C GLY A 251 -17.35 6.87 -29.94
N PRO A 252 -16.02 6.76 -30.13
CA PRO A 252 -15.05 7.02 -29.08
C PRO A 252 -14.96 8.52 -28.75
N VAL A 253 -14.65 8.80 -27.49
CA VAL A 253 -14.45 10.15 -26.97
C VAL A 253 -12.99 10.34 -26.56
N ALA A 254 -12.51 11.58 -26.63
CA ALA A 254 -11.17 11.91 -26.15
C ALA A 254 -11.12 11.82 -24.62
N GLY A 255 -10.27 10.94 -24.10
CA GLY A 255 -10.00 10.83 -22.68
C GLY A 255 -9.01 11.89 -22.18
N ARG A 256 -8.61 11.75 -20.91
CA ARG A 256 -7.56 12.58 -20.31
C ARG A 256 -6.24 12.36 -21.07
N GLY A 257 -5.72 13.42 -21.69
CA GLY A 257 -4.53 13.35 -22.55
C GLY A 257 -4.81 13.23 -24.05
N GLY A 258 -6.08 13.26 -24.47
CA GLY A 258 -6.47 13.36 -25.89
C GLY A 258 -6.54 12.04 -26.64
N ALA A 259 -6.14 10.92 -26.03
CA ALA A 259 -6.32 9.58 -26.60
C ALA A 259 -7.81 9.23 -26.70
N LEU A 260 -8.25 8.74 -27.85
CA LEU A 260 -9.61 8.29 -28.07
C LEU A 260 -9.85 6.94 -27.38
N SER A 261 -11.03 6.77 -26.79
CA SER A 261 -11.52 5.50 -26.27
C SER A 261 -13.04 5.49 -26.33
N TRP A 262 -13.64 4.31 -26.49
CA TRP A 262 -15.07 4.12 -26.27
C TRP A 262 -15.45 4.60 -24.86
N PRO A 263 -16.54 5.38 -24.70
CA PRO A 263 -16.96 5.87 -23.40
C PRO A 263 -17.35 4.72 -22.47
N THR A 264 -17.31 4.99 -21.17
CA THR A 264 -17.74 4.06 -20.12
C THR A 264 -19.00 4.58 -19.45
N THR A 265 -19.86 3.66 -19.03
CA THR A 265 -21.06 3.98 -18.27
C THR A 265 -20.70 4.58 -16.91
N SER A 266 -21.69 5.15 -16.22
CA SER A 266 -21.53 5.54 -14.83
C SER A 266 -21.27 4.32 -13.95
N ALA A 267 -20.65 4.54 -12.77
CA ALA A 267 -20.43 3.47 -11.80
C ALA A 267 -21.73 2.82 -11.28
N TYR A 268 -22.88 3.50 -11.41
CA TYR A 268 -24.19 3.01 -10.97
C TYR A 268 -24.83 2.02 -11.96
N GLU A 269 -24.37 1.98 -13.20
CA GLU A 269 -24.86 1.07 -14.24
C GLU A 269 -24.10 -0.26 -14.29
N ARG A 270 -23.11 -0.41 -13.40
CA ARG A 270 -22.42 -1.67 -13.14
C ARG A 270 -23.19 -2.45 -12.08
N ASP A 271 -23.54 -3.68 -12.43
CA ASP A 271 -24.15 -4.70 -11.57
C ASP A 271 -23.22 -5.90 -11.29
N LEU A 272 -22.07 -6.02 -11.98
CA LEU A 272 -21.07 -7.04 -11.68
C LEU A 272 -20.44 -6.83 -10.31
N GLY A 273 -20.43 -7.89 -9.50
CA GLY A 273 -19.86 -7.89 -8.16
C GLY A 273 -18.37 -7.53 -8.12
N THR A 274 -17.83 -7.43 -6.92
CA THR A 274 -16.40 -7.20 -6.73
C THR A 274 -15.60 -8.43 -7.19
N VAL A 275 -14.74 -8.23 -8.19
CA VAL A 275 -13.96 -9.30 -8.84
C VAL A 275 -12.53 -9.35 -8.33
N THR A 276 -11.97 -10.56 -8.16
CA THR A 276 -10.56 -10.81 -7.86
C THR A 276 -10.04 -11.92 -8.77
N TYR A 277 -8.80 -11.82 -9.25
CA TYR A 277 -8.12 -12.94 -9.90
C TYR A 277 -7.27 -13.72 -8.90
N VAL A 278 -7.24 -15.05 -9.06
CA VAL A 278 -6.49 -15.98 -8.22
C VAL A 278 -5.57 -16.83 -9.10
N VAL A 279 -4.32 -17.01 -8.69
CA VAL A 279 -3.39 -17.96 -9.31
C VAL A 279 -2.73 -18.86 -8.27
N ASP A 280 -2.25 -20.02 -8.70
CA ASP A 280 -1.43 -20.93 -7.88
C ASP A 280 -0.06 -20.32 -7.59
N TYR A 281 0.31 -20.25 -6.32
CA TYR A 281 1.63 -19.77 -5.88
C TYR A 281 2.50 -20.94 -5.39
N PRO A 282 3.81 -20.98 -5.72
CA PRO A 282 4.60 -19.96 -6.41
C PRO A 282 4.58 -20.04 -7.95
N SER A 283 3.84 -20.97 -8.56
CA SER A 283 3.90 -21.21 -10.01
C SER A 283 3.40 -20.04 -10.88
N LEU A 284 2.53 -19.19 -10.34
CA LEU A 284 1.80 -18.12 -11.03
C LEU A 284 0.97 -18.62 -12.22
N ARG A 285 0.33 -19.79 -12.06
CA ARG A 285 -0.47 -20.48 -13.09
C ARG A 285 -1.91 -20.70 -12.63
N ASN A 286 -2.73 -21.28 -13.53
CA ASN A 286 -4.12 -21.65 -13.28
C ASN A 286 -4.96 -20.44 -12.81
N PRO A 287 -5.03 -19.37 -13.64
CA PRO A 287 -5.82 -18.21 -13.30
C PRO A 287 -7.29 -18.57 -13.15
N LYS A 288 -7.91 -18.02 -12.12
CA LYS A 288 -9.34 -18.12 -11.87
C LYS A 288 -9.89 -16.76 -11.46
N MET A 289 -11.03 -16.37 -12.03
CA MET A 289 -11.82 -15.26 -11.54
C MET A 289 -12.73 -15.71 -10.38
N ILE A 290 -12.78 -14.92 -9.32
CA ILE A 290 -13.75 -15.06 -8.23
C ILE A 290 -14.53 -13.75 -8.07
N GLU A 291 -15.80 -13.86 -7.67
CA GLU A 291 -16.72 -12.73 -7.55
C GLU A 291 -17.44 -12.74 -6.20
N SER A 292 -17.60 -11.55 -5.61
CA SER A 292 -18.41 -11.32 -4.43
C SER A 292 -19.79 -10.80 -4.80
N THR A 293 -20.84 -11.38 -4.20
CA THR A 293 -22.22 -10.89 -4.35
C THR A 293 -22.61 -9.84 -3.32
N LYS A 294 -21.65 -9.36 -2.51
CA LYS A 294 -21.94 -8.41 -1.42
C LYS A 294 -21.67 -6.96 -1.77
N ALA A 295 -20.75 -6.72 -2.69
CA ALA A 295 -20.37 -5.38 -3.10
C ALA A 295 -20.23 -5.33 -4.62
N VAL A 296 -20.56 -4.17 -5.19
CA VAL A 296 -20.59 -3.92 -6.64
C VAL A 296 -19.55 -2.86 -7.03
N THR A 297 -18.38 -2.93 -6.40
CA THR A 297 -17.29 -1.96 -6.58
C THR A 297 -15.97 -2.68 -6.85
N ASP A 298 -14.93 -1.92 -7.14
CA ASP A 298 -13.58 -2.49 -7.29
C ASP A 298 -13.01 -2.86 -5.91
N ASN A 299 -11.80 -3.40 -5.89
CA ASN A 299 -11.08 -3.72 -4.66
C ASN A 299 -9.63 -3.25 -4.73
N LEU A 300 -9.47 -2.05 -5.27
CA LEU A 300 -8.22 -1.36 -5.53
C LEU A 300 -8.21 0.00 -4.83
N SER A 301 -7.03 0.57 -4.65
CA SER A 301 -6.93 1.95 -4.16
C SER A 301 -6.06 2.78 -5.09
N TYR A 302 -5.74 4.01 -4.70
CA TYR A 302 -4.71 4.75 -5.42
C TYR A 302 -3.30 4.33 -5.02
N ARG A 303 -2.95 4.29 -3.72
CA ARG A 303 -1.60 3.92 -3.23
C ARG A 303 -1.55 3.09 -1.93
N THR A 304 -2.69 2.73 -1.36
CA THR A 304 -2.76 1.95 -0.13
C THR A 304 -3.11 0.49 -0.39
N MET A 305 -2.81 -0.36 0.58
CA MET A 305 -3.28 -1.74 0.59
C MET A 305 -4.79 -1.77 0.84
N THR A 306 -5.51 -2.56 0.04
CA THR A 306 -6.93 -2.86 0.25
C THR A 306 -7.17 -4.26 0.78
N GLN A 307 -6.13 -5.07 0.92
CA GLN A 307 -6.23 -6.49 1.22
C GLN A 307 -5.25 -6.91 2.31
N TYR A 308 -5.71 -7.74 3.24
CA TYR A 308 -4.89 -8.28 4.32
C TYR A 308 -5.29 -9.73 4.64
N VAL A 309 -4.31 -10.52 5.07
CA VAL A 309 -4.56 -11.85 5.64
C VAL A 309 -4.81 -11.68 7.13
N GLY A 310 -5.93 -12.20 7.63
CA GLY A 310 -6.22 -12.28 9.05
C GLY A 310 -5.44 -13.39 9.75
N ASP A 311 -5.30 -13.29 11.08
CA ASP A 311 -4.75 -14.38 11.90
C ASP A 311 -5.61 -15.65 11.83
N ASP A 312 -6.91 -15.49 11.64
CA ASP A 312 -7.91 -16.51 11.36
C ASP A 312 -7.69 -17.23 10.02
N GLY A 313 -6.77 -16.73 9.18
CA GLY A 313 -6.35 -17.29 7.91
C GLY A 313 -7.18 -16.82 6.70
N HIS A 314 -8.24 -16.05 6.92
CA HIS A 314 -9.04 -15.47 5.84
C HIS A 314 -8.31 -14.31 5.17
N VAL A 315 -8.66 -14.02 3.91
CA VAL A 315 -8.23 -12.76 3.27
C VAL A 315 -9.40 -11.78 3.33
N TYR A 316 -9.15 -10.61 3.89
CA TYR A 316 -10.12 -9.54 3.98
C TYR A 316 -9.79 -8.47 2.95
N GLN A 317 -10.80 -8.00 2.22
CA GLN A 317 -10.61 -7.13 1.07
C GLN A 317 -11.63 -5.99 1.08
N ALA A 318 -11.15 -4.75 1.20
CA ALA A 318 -12.00 -3.58 1.05
C ALA A 318 -12.53 -3.52 -0.39
N ALA A 319 -13.86 -3.52 -0.51
CA ALA A 319 -14.54 -3.21 -1.75
C ALA A 319 -14.61 -1.68 -1.84
N THR A 320 -13.68 -1.09 -2.58
CA THR A 320 -13.53 0.34 -2.80
C THR A 320 -12.83 0.59 -4.14
N SER A 321 -13.20 1.67 -4.82
CA SER A 321 -12.44 2.22 -5.93
C SER A 321 -12.03 3.64 -5.56
N MET A 322 -10.80 3.79 -5.08
CA MET A 322 -10.24 5.08 -4.66
C MET A 322 -11.08 5.82 -3.61
N GLY A 323 -11.80 5.12 -2.71
CA GLY A 323 -12.61 5.78 -1.67
C GLY A 323 -14.11 5.80 -1.92
N SER A 324 -14.60 5.11 -2.95
CA SER A 324 -16.04 5.06 -3.25
C SER A 324 -16.82 4.00 -2.45
N GLY A 325 -16.14 3.02 -1.87
CA GLY A 325 -16.80 1.87 -1.24
C GLY A 325 -16.62 1.83 0.28
N HIS A 326 -17.53 1.13 0.95
CA HIS A 326 -17.68 1.11 2.41
C HIS A 326 -17.75 -0.31 2.99
N GLN A 327 -17.51 -1.34 2.19
CA GLN A 327 -17.57 -2.73 2.62
C GLN A 327 -16.18 -3.35 2.69
N ILE A 328 -16.00 -4.28 3.64
CA ILE A 328 -14.85 -5.19 3.68
C ILE A 328 -15.39 -6.60 3.48
N LEU A 329 -14.95 -7.23 2.40
CA LEU A 329 -15.31 -8.57 1.99
C LEU A 329 -14.37 -9.59 2.62
N ARG A 330 -14.76 -10.86 2.60
CA ARG A 330 -13.95 -11.98 3.07
C ARG A 330 -13.81 -13.03 1.97
N ILE A 331 -12.59 -13.47 1.74
CA ILE A 331 -12.27 -14.68 0.96
C ILE A 331 -11.98 -15.80 1.95
N SER A 332 -12.62 -16.94 1.74
CA SER A 332 -12.52 -18.08 2.64
C SER A 332 -11.15 -18.74 2.56
N LYS A 333 -10.52 -18.99 3.71
CA LYS A 333 -9.28 -19.78 3.79
C LYS A 333 -9.44 -21.22 3.31
N SER A 334 -10.66 -21.77 3.40
CA SER A 334 -10.92 -23.17 3.07
C SER A 334 -11.19 -23.39 1.59
N THR A 335 -11.77 -22.40 0.89
CA THR A 335 -12.18 -22.55 -0.51
C THR A 335 -11.37 -21.67 -1.46
N ASN A 336 -10.75 -20.59 -0.97
CA ASN A 336 -10.17 -19.50 -1.78
C ASN A 336 -11.21 -18.78 -2.66
N GLU A 337 -12.49 -18.88 -2.31
CA GLU A 337 -13.60 -18.14 -2.92
C GLU A 337 -14.08 -17.04 -1.98
N TYR A 338 -14.77 -16.03 -2.51
CA TYR A 338 -15.50 -15.09 -1.66
C TYR A 338 -16.54 -15.81 -0.78
N ASP A 339 -16.56 -15.45 0.50
CA ASP A 339 -17.60 -15.88 1.43
C ASP A 339 -18.80 -14.95 1.33
N ASN A 340 -19.74 -15.32 0.46
CA ASN A 340 -20.97 -14.56 0.22
C ASN A 340 -22.00 -14.66 1.37
N ASN A 341 -21.63 -15.22 2.53
CA ASN A 341 -22.40 -15.08 3.77
C ASN A 341 -21.81 -14.03 4.72
N TYR A 342 -20.56 -13.62 4.49
CA TYR A 342 -19.91 -12.57 5.25
C TYR A 342 -20.15 -11.18 4.62
N ASP A 343 -20.41 -10.18 5.45
CA ASP A 343 -20.59 -8.79 5.01
C ASP A 343 -20.28 -7.88 6.20
N PHE A 344 -19.20 -7.12 6.09
CA PHE A 344 -18.90 -5.99 6.96
C PHE A 344 -19.20 -4.72 6.18
N ASN A 345 -20.04 -3.85 6.76
CA ASN A 345 -20.44 -2.59 6.17
C ASN A 345 -20.14 -1.45 7.15
N LEU A 346 -19.20 -0.57 6.77
CA LEU A 346 -18.75 0.55 7.62
C LEU A 346 -19.86 1.56 7.91
N ASN A 347 -20.72 1.82 6.92
CA ASN A 347 -21.89 2.70 7.08
C ASN A 347 -22.81 2.17 8.18
N THR A 348 -23.20 0.89 8.08
CA THR A 348 -24.01 0.22 9.11
C THR A 348 -23.34 0.24 10.48
N ALA A 349 -22.04 -0.07 10.54
CA ALA A 349 -21.29 -0.16 11.78
C ALA A 349 -21.13 1.19 12.50
N LEU A 350 -21.06 2.30 11.76
CA LEU A 350 -20.95 3.66 12.30
C LEU A 350 -22.30 4.40 12.41
N GLY A 351 -23.38 3.87 11.84
CA GLY A 351 -24.68 4.56 11.77
C GLY A 351 -24.69 5.77 10.84
N ILE A 352 -23.96 5.71 9.72
CA ILE A 352 -23.92 6.72 8.65
C ILE A 352 -24.19 6.05 7.28
N ASP A 353 -24.32 6.81 6.19
CA ASP A 353 -24.70 6.31 4.86
C ASP A 353 -23.74 6.71 3.73
N ASP A 354 -22.71 7.48 4.04
CA ASP A 354 -21.91 8.19 3.04
C ASP A 354 -20.40 8.00 3.21
N ALA A 355 -19.98 6.97 3.95
CA ALA A 355 -18.57 6.65 4.15
C ALA A 355 -17.92 6.12 2.85
N GLY A 356 -16.64 6.44 2.71
CA GLY A 356 -15.77 5.94 1.66
C GLY A 356 -14.42 5.53 2.22
N ILE A 357 -14.10 4.24 2.23
CA ILE A 357 -12.84 3.67 2.73
C ILE A 357 -11.70 4.10 1.82
N ARG A 358 -10.80 4.92 2.37
CA ARG A 358 -9.61 5.43 1.67
C ARG A 358 -8.38 4.59 1.92
N ALA A 359 -8.22 4.10 3.16
CA ALA A 359 -7.20 3.14 3.56
C ALA A 359 -7.70 2.33 4.76
N TRP A 360 -7.15 1.14 4.95
CA TRP A 360 -7.41 0.38 6.16
C TRP A 360 -6.23 -0.53 6.46
N ARG A 361 -6.19 -1.08 7.67
CA ARG A 361 -5.17 -2.03 8.10
C ARG A 361 -5.78 -3.04 9.05
N TYR A 362 -5.67 -4.32 8.68
CA TYR A 362 -5.89 -5.41 9.63
C TYR A 362 -4.76 -5.45 10.66
N ILE A 363 -5.11 -5.70 11.92
CA ILE A 363 -4.18 -5.77 13.06
C ILE A 363 -4.09 -7.22 13.56
N GLU A 364 -5.07 -7.66 14.35
CA GLU A 364 -5.18 -8.98 14.99
C GLU A 364 -6.62 -9.15 15.52
N ASP A 365 -7.07 -10.38 15.79
CA ASP A 365 -8.36 -10.74 16.41
C ASP A 365 -9.59 -10.19 15.67
N GLY A 366 -9.48 -9.98 14.35
CA GLY A 366 -10.53 -9.36 13.54
C GLY A 366 -10.58 -7.83 13.66
N VAL A 367 -9.70 -7.22 14.46
CA VAL A 367 -9.62 -5.78 14.65
C VAL A 367 -8.83 -5.13 13.52
N GLY A 368 -9.26 -3.96 13.09
CA GLY A 368 -8.55 -3.14 12.13
C GLY A 368 -8.76 -1.64 12.34
N VAL A 369 -7.93 -0.82 11.71
CA VAL A 369 -8.12 0.64 11.64
C VAL A 369 -8.47 1.03 10.22
N VAL A 370 -9.50 1.87 10.08
CA VAL A 370 -9.99 2.39 8.79
C VAL A 370 -9.83 3.90 8.76
N LEU A 371 -9.26 4.41 7.68
CA LEU A 371 -9.28 5.81 7.29
C LEU A 371 -10.37 5.98 6.22
N TYR A 372 -11.35 6.84 6.49
CA TYR A 372 -12.46 7.06 5.59
C TYR A 372 -12.75 8.55 5.40
N THR A 373 -13.35 8.86 4.25
CA THR A 373 -13.95 10.16 3.96
C THR A 373 -15.46 10.03 3.92
N ARG A 374 -16.16 11.16 3.90
CA ARG A 374 -17.61 11.23 3.78
C ARG A 374 -17.99 12.03 2.54
N THR A 375 -18.98 11.60 1.77
CA THR A 375 -19.39 12.36 0.57
C THR A 375 -20.24 13.58 0.92
N SER A 376 -20.89 13.59 2.09
CA SER A 376 -21.76 14.69 2.53
C SER A 376 -21.01 15.78 3.31
N THR A 377 -19.75 15.58 3.69
CA THR A 377 -18.98 16.54 4.50
C THR A 377 -17.49 16.47 4.21
N ALA A 378 -16.81 17.61 4.32
CA ALA A 378 -15.35 17.66 4.19
C ALA A 378 -14.67 16.95 5.37
N GLY A 379 -13.43 16.49 5.15
CA GLY A 379 -12.61 15.92 6.21
C GLY A 379 -12.10 14.51 5.96
N GLY A 380 -11.37 13.99 6.95
CA GLY A 380 -10.84 12.63 6.99
C GLY A 380 -10.95 12.08 8.40
N TYR A 381 -11.53 10.90 8.51
CA TYR A 381 -11.94 10.30 9.76
C TYR A 381 -11.26 8.96 9.97
N VAL A 382 -11.11 8.57 11.23
CA VAL A 382 -10.51 7.28 11.62
C VAL A 382 -11.55 6.49 12.41
N ALA A 383 -11.62 5.18 12.15
CA ALA A 383 -12.43 4.26 12.95
C ALA A 383 -11.60 3.02 13.31
N LEU A 384 -11.80 2.52 14.53
CA LEU A 384 -11.45 1.16 14.90
C LEU A 384 -12.62 0.26 14.50
N ILE A 385 -12.35 -0.85 13.83
CA ILE A 385 -13.38 -1.80 13.37
C ILE A 385 -13.11 -3.18 13.98
N ASN A 386 -14.17 -3.97 14.14
CA ASN A 386 -14.08 -5.39 14.43
C ASN A 386 -14.87 -6.15 13.37
N LEU A 387 -14.16 -6.97 12.60
CA LEU A 387 -14.67 -7.75 11.47
C LEU A 387 -15.51 -8.95 11.93
N ASN A 388 -15.23 -9.50 13.11
CA ASN A 388 -15.97 -10.63 13.69
C ASN A 388 -17.33 -10.19 14.21
N ASP A 389 -17.35 -9.11 14.99
CA ASP A 389 -18.57 -8.55 15.60
C ASP A 389 -19.30 -7.58 14.67
N LYS A 390 -18.65 -7.19 13.57
CA LYS A 390 -19.14 -6.24 12.56
C LYS A 390 -19.48 -4.85 13.14
N THR A 391 -18.66 -4.40 14.07
CA THR A 391 -18.81 -3.10 14.75
C THR A 391 -17.72 -2.12 14.34
N ALA A 392 -17.98 -0.83 14.58
CA ALA A 392 -17.00 0.22 14.35
C ALA A 392 -17.16 1.35 15.39
N THR A 393 -16.03 1.87 15.87
CA THR A 393 -15.95 3.00 16.78
C THR A 393 -15.16 4.11 16.09
N LYS A 394 -15.79 5.26 15.84
CA LYS A 394 -15.08 6.44 15.35
C LYS A 394 -14.10 6.94 16.41
N LEU A 395 -12.85 7.15 15.99
CA LEU A 395 -11.81 7.74 16.85
C LEU A 395 -11.76 9.25 16.63
N ASN A 396 -11.73 10.01 17.71
CA ASN A 396 -11.67 11.47 17.65
C ASN A 396 -10.24 11.93 17.36
N ILE A 397 -10.08 12.65 16.25
CA ILE A 397 -8.80 13.17 15.77
C ILE A 397 -8.94 14.69 15.62
N GLU A 398 -7.94 15.46 16.05
CA GLU A 398 -7.96 16.91 15.85
C GLU A 398 -7.92 17.25 14.35
N ASN A 399 -8.66 18.29 13.98
CA ASN A 399 -8.78 18.78 12.61
C ASN A 399 -9.39 17.78 11.61
N GLU A 400 -10.07 16.72 12.08
CA GLU A 400 -10.71 15.72 11.19
C GLU A 400 -11.65 16.33 10.15
N ALA A 401 -12.25 17.50 10.40
CA ALA A 401 -13.12 18.22 9.46
C ALA A 401 -12.37 19.03 8.38
N ASP A 402 -11.03 19.02 8.38
CA ASP A 402 -10.24 19.79 7.42
C ASP A 402 -10.31 19.17 6.01
N ALA A 403 -10.75 19.96 5.04
CA ALA A 403 -10.87 19.54 3.64
C ALA A 403 -9.53 19.08 3.03
N GLY A 404 -8.37 19.44 3.61
CA GLY A 404 -7.07 18.92 3.21
C GLY A 404 -6.93 17.40 3.36
N PHE A 405 -7.81 16.72 4.09
CA PHE A 405 -7.86 15.25 4.14
C PHE A 405 -8.64 14.63 2.98
N SER A 406 -9.86 15.11 2.72
CA SER A 406 -10.74 14.61 1.64
C SER A 406 -10.33 15.10 0.25
N GLY A 407 -9.73 16.29 0.18
CA GLY A 407 -9.61 17.07 -1.03
C GLY A 407 -10.90 17.84 -1.34
N LEU A 408 -10.84 18.64 -2.40
CA LEU A 408 -11.95 19.41 -2.97
C LEU A 408 -11.81 19.41 -4.49
N THR A 409 -12.93 19.30 -5.21
CA THR A 409 -12.94 19.50 -6.67
C THR A 409 -12.56 20.94 -7.02
N ALA A 410 -12.21 21.20 -8.29
CA ALA A 410 -11.96 22.55 -8.77
C ALA A 410 -13.15 23.49 -8.47
N ASP A 411 -14.38 23.03 -8.72
CA ASP A 411 -15.60 23.80 -8.45
C ASP A 411 -15.77 24.11 -6.96
N GLN A 412 -15.41 23.17 -6.09
CA GLN A 412 -15.45 23.35 -4.63
C GLN A 412 -14.33 24.25 -4.10
N ASN A 413 -13.28 24.49 -4.88
CA ASN A 413 -12.06 25.18 -4.45
C ASN A 413 -11.60 26.26 -5.44
N GLY A 414 -12.55 27.10 -5.89
CA GLY A 414 -12.23 28.34 -6.61
C GLY A 414 -11.55 28.15 -7.97
N GLY A 415 -11.81 27.01 -8.63
CA GLY A 415 -11.26 26.66 -9.95
C GLY A 415 -10.00 25.79 -9.92
N VAL A 416 -9.48 25.42 -8.75
CA VAL A 416 -8.27 24.58 -8.62
C VAL A 416 -8.55 23.40 -7.70
N GLU A 417 -8.32 22.17 -8.15
CA GLU A 417 -8.52 20.98 -7.32
C GLU A 417 -7.55 20.96 -6.12
N LEU A 418 -8.07 20.67 -4.92
CA LEU A 418 -7.26 20.38 -3.74
C LEU A 418 -7.09 18.86 -3.61
N THR A 419 -5.86 18.38 -3.70
CA THR A 419 -5.56 16.96 -3.45
C THR A 419 -5.69 16.66 -1.96
N GLY A 420 -6.57 15.72 -1.60
CA GLY A 420 -6.72 15.24 -0.22
C GLY A 420 -5.63 14.25 0.19
N THR A 421 -5.09 14.39 1.40
CA THR A 421 -4.08 13.47 1.95
C THR A 421 -4.56 12.02 1.94
N PHE A 422 -5.83 11.75 2.28
CA PHE A 422 -6.36 10.38 2.31
C PHE A 422 -6.45 9.75 0.92
N GLY A 423 -6.59 10.55 -0.13
CA GLY A 423 -6.51 10.08 -1.51
C GLY A 423 -5.10 9.64 -1.93
N GLN A 424 -4.07 9.97 -1.15
CA GLN A 424 -2.66 9.68 -1.44
C GLN A 424 -1.99 8.78 -0.39
N PHE A 425 -2.70 8.43 0.69
CA PHE A 425 -2.22 7.65 1.82
C PHE A 425 -1.72 6.27 1.38
N GLN A 426 -0.71 5.74 2.08
CA GLN A 426 -0.01 4.53 1.71
C GLN A 426 -0.10 3.44 2.77
N ASN A 427 0.26 3.75 4.03
CA ASN A 427 0.35 2.72 5.05
C ASN A 427 0.03 3.22 6.46
N ILE A 428 -0.61 2.33 7.22
CA ILE A 428 -0.86 2.47 8.65
C ILE A 428 0.16 1.56 9.36
N GLY A 429 0.97 2.14 10.25
CA GLY A 429 2.01 1.41 10.95
C GLY A 429 1.44 0.63 12.14
N VAL A 430 1.99 -0.55 12.44
CA VAL A 430 1.58 -1.37 13.60
C VAL A 430 2.83 -1.91 14.29
N VAL A 431 2.94 -1.67 15.60
CA VAL A 431 4.00 -2.24 16.46
C VAL A 431 3.36 -2.71 17.76
N GLY A 432 3.28 -4.03 17.94
CA GLY A 432 2.59 -4.63 19.08
C GLY A 432 1.15 -4.14 19.19
N ASP A 433 0.80 -3.58 20.34
CA ASP A 433 -0.56 -3.11 20.65
C ASP A 433 -0.86 -1.70 20.10
N TYR A 434 0.10 -1.08 19.41
CA TYR A 434 0.00 0.30 18.96
C TYR A 434 -0.07 0.42 17.43
N VAL A 435 -0.98 1.26 16.98
CA VAL A 435 -1.17 1.64 15.58
C VAL A 435 -0.75 3.10 15.41
N TYR A 436 0.00 3.37 14.35
CA TYR A 436 0.59 4.68 14.06
C TYR A 436 -0.02 5.24 12.79
N VAL A 437 -0.72 6.38 12.92
CA VAL A 437 -1.44 7.02 11.82
C VAL A 437 -0.98 8.47 11.69
N PRO A 438 -0.16 8.83 10.69
CA PRO A 438 0.18 10.22 10.45
C PRO A 438 -1.04 10.96 9.90
N MET A 439 -1.49 11.97 10.64
CA MET A 439 -2.65 12.79 10.27
C MET A 439 -2.20 14.24 10.08
N SER A 440 -2.01 14.62 8.81
CA SER A 440 -1.74 15.99 8.40
C SER A 440 -2.60 16.35 7.18
N PRO A 441 -3.48 17.37 7.25
CA PRO A 441 -4.15 17.88 6.06
C PRO A 441 -3.11 18.43 5.07
N ASN A 442 -3.43 18.41 3.77
CA ASN A 442 -2.55 18.99 2.75
C ASN A 442 -2.18 20.44 3.10
N GLY A 443 -0.87 20.72 3.17
CA GLY A 443 -0.33 22.04 3.46
C GLY A 443 -0.37 22.48 4.92
N LYS A 444 -0.84 21.63 5.84
CA LYS A 444 -1.03 21.98 7.26
C LYS A 444 -0.33 21.00 8.18
N ASP A 445 0.15 21.54 9.31
CA ASP A 445 0.73 20.75 10.39
C ASP A 445 -0.27 19.70 10.90
N GLY A 446 0.27 18.62 11.47
CA GLY A 446 -0.49 17.50 11.96
C GLY A 446 0.19 16.80 13.13
N ASN A 447 -0.25 15.58 13.42
CA ASN A 447 0.36 14.73 14.43
C ASN A 447 0.42 13.28 13.96
N LEU A 448 1.40 12.53 14.44
CA LEU A 448 1.40 11.09 14.41
C LEU A 448 0.51 10.59 15.55
N TYR A 449 -0.68 10.09 15.21
CA TYR A 449 -1.57 9.53 16.21
C TYR A 449 -1.14 8.12 16.56
N VAL A 450 -1.13 7.83 17.87
CA VAL A 450 -0.86 6.50 18.42
C VAL A 450 -2.17 5.97 18.98
N ILE A 451 -2.67 4.89 18.39
CA ILE A 451 -3.91 4.23 18.78
C ILE A 451 -3.52 2.94 19.50
N ASP A 452 -3.93 2.82 20.76
CA ASP A 452 -3.90 1.55 21.49
C ASP A 452 -5.17 0.78 21.12
N TRP A 453 -5.02 -0.23 20.26
CA TRP A 453 -6.19 -0.91 19.70
C TRP A 453 -6.87 -1.83 20.71
N LYS A 454 -6.15 -2.32 21.72
CA LYS A 454 -6.70 -3.19 22.78
C LYS A 454 -7.51 -2.41 23.79
N ASN A 455 -7.05 -1.21 24.15
CA ASN A 455 -7.75 -0.34 25.08
C ASN A 455 -8.69 0.65 24.38
N GLU A 456 -8.76 0.62 23.05
CA GLU A 456 -9.56 1.53 22.22
C GLU A 456 -9.29 3.01 22.50
N THR A 457 -8.03 3.36 22.81
CA THR A 457 -7.65 4.74 23.11
C THR A 457 -6.79 5.35 22.02
N VAL A 458 -6.92 6.67 21.83
CA VAL A 458 -6.13 7.44 20.88
C VAL A 458 -5.40 8.57 21.60
N LYS A 459 -4.10 8.70 21.34
CA LYS A 459 -3.29 9.82 21.84
C LYS A 459 -2.56 10.54 20.71
N LYS A 460 -2.31 11.82 20.92
CA LYS A 460 -1.41 12.61 20.08
C LYS A 460 0.03 12.25 20.40
N GLY A 461 0.74 11.75 19.40
CA GLY A 461 2.18 11.55 19.43
C GLY A 461 2.91 12.69 18.75
N ALA A 462 4.06 12.40 18.14
CA ALA A 462 4.95 13.37 17.51
C ALA A 462 4.23 14.38 16.61
N LYS A 463 4.66 15.65 16.67
CA LYS A 463 4.19 16.72 15.79
C LYS A 463 4.74 16.53 14.40
N LEU A 464 3.87 16.68 13.41
CA LEU A 464 4.22 16.60 11.99
C LEU A 464 4.21 18.02 11.41
N LYS A 465 5.40 18.61 11.26
CA LYS A 465 5.56 19.89 10.57
C LYS A 465 5.42 19.67 9.07
N ASN A 466 4.57 20.49 8.46
CA ASN A 466 4.22 20.37 7.06
C ASN A 466 4.61 21.62 6.27
N ALA A 467 4.62 21.49 4.94
CA ALA A 467 4.87 22.58 4.01
C ALA A 467 3.73 22.68 2.99
N SER A 468 3.60 23.83 2.33
CA SER A 468 2.57 24.03 1.29
C SER A 468 2.63 22.92 0.23
N GLY A 469 1.47 22.38 -0.15
CA GLY A 469 1.33 21.29 -1.12
C GLY A 469 1.91 19.94 -0.68
N SER A 470 2.40 19.84 0.55
CA SER A 470 3.01 18.63 1.13
C SER A 470 2.08 17.98 2.15
N PHE A 471 2.27 16.68 2.38
CA PHE A 471 1.51 15.92 3.36
C PHE A 471 2.21 14.61 3.70
N TYR A 472 1.98 14.14 4.92
CA TYR A 472 2.43 12.83 5.39
C TYR A 472 1.52 11.73 4.85
N LEU A 473 2.13 10.61 4.43
CA LEU A 473 1.46 9.58 3.61
C LEU A 473 1.30 8.24 4.33
N GLY A 474 2.12 7.98 5.34
CA GLY A 474 2.06 6.70 6.05
C GLY A 474 3.15 6.52 7.10
N ALA A 475 2.91 5.54 7.97
CA ALA A 475 3.86 5.02 8.94
C ALA A 475 4.09 3.53 8.67
N TYR A 476 5.28 3.00 8.97
CA TYR A 476 5.72 1.65 8.58
C TYR A 476 6.39 0.86 9.70
#